data_AF-A0A239QR94-F1
#
_entry.id   AF-A0A239QR94-F1
#
_cell.length_a   1.000
_cell.length_b   1.000
_cell.length_c   1.000
_cell.angle_alpha   90.00
_cell.angle_beta   90.00
_cell.angle_gamma   90.00
#
_symmetry.space_group_name_H-M   'P 1'
#
loop_
_entity.id
_entity.type
_entity.pdbx_description
1 polymer ?
#
loop_
_entity_poly.entity_id
_entity_poly.type
_entity_poly.pdbx_seq_one_letter_code
_entity_poly.pdbx_strand_id
1 'polypeptide(L)'
;MNDVFDDPELQAFMKANGIVHKPGMAADLMKELEPLLADEGFDDLEDLDALNAAMARAVERHNMELSTPIGKHRENALEVLRRFADAIAGGDEAAAHDLAEAIPINETKTIAAISHVIGIGTGLLQEWFADADLAPALATAYAPKVYVFPRSAARDLLLTIRDSDHPDPSHALIVRYGGKAALHGVLLAVAGALQAIADAEGSSVKETSRALLAPGAPQRRSVASPPPAPRMSVFGVIGVEQNPPPPPGPRLTLGDRAAIRDFAAWLEGAPGVTADGVTNARKVMRTLFLQARGDGLDLTDPADIPFFVDMVHETIDPGDPAADDVIDMIISSLDDYLHF
;
A
#
# COMPACT_ATOMS: atom_id res chain seq x y z
N MET A 1 -14.49 -0.42 38.47
CA MET A 1 -13.34 -0.27 37.55
C MET A 1 -13.91 0.44 36.36
N ASN A 2 -13.48 1.68 36.10
CA ASN A 2 -13.88 2.40 34.90
C ASN A 2 -13.14 1.75 33.73
N ASP A 3 -13.88 1.29 32.73
CA ASP A 3 -13.31 0.77 31.50
C ASP A 3 -12.62 1.93 30.78
N VAL A 4 -11.40 1.72 30.29
CA VAL A 4 -10.64 2.77 29.54
C VAL A 4 -11.41 3.17 28.27
N PHE A 5 -12.25 2.27 27.75
CA PHE A 5 -13.11 2.50 26.60
C PHE A 5 -14.39 3.31 26.89
N ASP A 6 -14.67 3.64 28.16
CA ASP A 6 -15.75 4.56 28.57
C ASP A 6 -15.29 6.03 28.60
N ASP A 7 -14.04 6.32 28.26
CA ASP A 7 -13.53 7.69 28.16
C ASP A 7 -14.16 8.44 26.97
N PRO A 8 -14.88 9.56 27.20
CA PRO A 8 -15.53 10.33 26.15
C PRO A 8 -14.55 10.92 25.12
N GLU A 9 -13.30 11.22 25.49
CA GLU A 9 -12.29 11.69 24.52
C GLU A 9 -11.84 10.55 23.59
N LEU A 10 -11.65 9.35 24.15
CA LEU A 10 -11.30 8.15 23.39
C LEU A 10 -12.45 7.73 22.46
N GLN A 11 -13.70 7.77 22.92
CA GLN A 11 -14.86 7.45 22.07
C GLN A 11 -15.06 8.46 20.94
N ALA A 12 -14.80 9.75 21.17
CA ALA A 12 -14.85 10.77 20.13
C ALA A 12 -13.76 10.54 19.07
N PHE A 13 -12.53 10.23 19.49
CA PHE A 13 -11.43 9.86 18.60
C PHE A 13 -11.73 8.60 17.79
N MET A 14 -12.25 7.55 18.43
CA MET A 14 -12.62 6.30 17.77
C MET A 14 -13.73 6.51 16.73
N LYS A 15 -14.75 7.31 17.07
CA LYS A 15 -15.85 7.65 16.16
C LYS A 15 -15.39 8.50 14.97
N ALA A 16 -14.49 9.46 15.19
CA ALA A 16 -13.92 10.29 14.13
C ALA A 16 -13.09 9.49 13.11
N ASN A 17 -12.44 8.41 13.57
CA ASN A 17 -11.62 7.54 12.74
C ASN A 17 -12.34 6.27 12.26
N GLY A 18 -13.67 6.17 12.45
CA GLY A 18 -14.46 4.99 12.07
C GLY A 18 -14.11 3.70 12.82
N ILE A 19 -13.38 3.80 13.94
CA ILE A 19 -12.95 2.69 14.78
C ILE A 19 -14.12 2.28 15.69
N VAL A 20 -14.65 1.08 15.50
CA VAL A 20 -15.72 0.52 16.34
C VAL A 20 -15.11 -0.34 17.44
N HIS A 21 -15.19 0.09 18.70
CA HIS A 21 -14.84 -0.77 19.83
C HIS A 21 -15.81 -1.96 19.89
N LYS A 22 -15.30 -3.18 19.68
CA LYS A 22 -16.05 -4.42 19.89
C LYS A 22 -15.45 -5.14 21.10
N PRO A 23 -16.07 -5.03 22.29
CA PRO A 23 -15.64 -5.79 23.46
C PRO A 23 -15.61 -7.28 23.12
N GLY A 24 -14.47 -7.96 23.36
CA GLY A 24 -14.30 -9.38 23.07
C GLY A 24 -13.56 -9.71 21.77
N MET A 25 -13.29 -8.74 20.88
CA MET A 25 -12.60 -9.00 19.60
C MET A 25 -11.18 -9.57 19.80
N ALA A 26 -10.47 -9.17 20.86
CA ALA A 26 -9.18 -9.76 21.21
C ALA A 26 -9.31 -11.23 21.68
N ALA A 27 -10.41 -11.58 22.35
CA ALA A 27 -10.68 -12.96 22.76
C ALA A 27 -11.14 -13.83 21.57
N ASP A 28 -11.91 -13.25 20.64
CA ASP A 28 -12.30 -13.91 19.40
C ASP A 28 -11.08 -14.16 18.50
N LEU A 29 -10.21 -13.16 18.33
CA LEU A 29 -8.94 -13.30 17.60
C LEU A 29 -8.03 -14.35 18.26
N MET A 30 -7.92 -14.36 19.59
CA MET A 30 -7.16 -15.39 20.30
C MET A 30 -7.73 -16.79 20.07
N LYS A 31 -9.05 -16.94 20.04
CA LYS A 31 -9.72 -18.21 19.74
C LYS A 31 -9.50 -18.68 18.30
N GLU A 32 -9.34 -17.74 17.36
CA GLU A 32 -9.00 -18.02 15.97
C GLU A 32 -7.52 -18.39 15.80
N LEU A 33 -6.63 -17.84 16.62
CA LEU A 33 -5.18 -18.10 16.59
C LEU A 33 -4.76 -19.33 17.41
N GLU A 34 -5.54 -19.74 18.41
CA GLU A 34 -5.27 -20.90 19.28
C GLU A 34 -4.89 -22.19 18.51
N PRO A 35 -5.61 -22.60 17.45
CA PRO A 35 -5.24 -23.79 16.67
C PRO A 35 -3.88 -23.65 15.97
N LEU A 36 -3.57 -22.45 15.48
CA LEU A 36 -2.33 -22.16 14.77
C LEU A 36 -1.12 -22.09 15.72
N LEU A 37 -1.35 -21.63 16.95
CA LEU A 37 -0.35 -21.64 18.02
C LEU A 37 -0.06 -23.06 18.52
N ALA A 38 -1.09 -23.90 18.64
CA ALA A 38 -0.94 -25.31 18.99
C ALA A 38 -0.16 -26.10 17.92
N ASP A 39 -0.40 -25.82 16.63
CA ASP A 39 0.37 -26.40 15.52
C ASP A 39 1.86 -26.00 15.52
N GLU A 40 2.19 -24.83 16.09
CA GLU A 40 3.57 -24.37 16.30
C GLU A 40 4.21 -24.96 17.58
N GLY A 41 3.48 -25.80 18.33
CA GLY A 41 3.96 -26.50 19.52
C GLY A 41 4.02 -25.65 20.79
N PHE A 42 3.25 -24.55 20.84
CA PHE A 42 3.19 -23.67 22.02
C PHE A 42 1.97 -23.98 22.88
N ASP A 43 2.20 -24.74 23.96
CA ASP A 43 1.19 -25.06 24.98
C ASP A 43 1.46 -24.37 26.32
N ASP A 44 2.63 -23.72 26.50
CA ASP A 44 3.08 -23.17 27.78
C ASP A 44 3.56 -21.70 27.67
N LEU A 45 3.09 -20.87 28.60
CA LEU A 45 3.11 -19.39 28.56
C LEU A 45 4.31 -18.76 29.29
N GLU A 46 5.33 -19.55 29.63
CA GLU A 46 6.44 -19.09 30.48
C GLU A 46 7.51 -18.27 29.73
N ASP A 47 7.61 -18.40 28.40
CA ASP A 47 8.53 -17.62 27.57
C ASP A 47 7.77 -16.63 26.66
N LEU A 48 7.74 -15.37 27.12
CA LEU A 48 7.01 -14.28 26.46
C LEU A 48 7.58 -13.92 25.08
N ASP A 49 8.89 -14.05 24.85
CA ASP A 49 9.50 -13.72 23.56
C ASP A 49 9.21 -14.81 22.53
N ALA A 50 9.26 -16.06 22.97
CA ALA A 50 8.91 -17.21 22.15
C ALA A 50 7.41 -17.24 21.82
N LEU A 51 6.54 -16.88 22.77
CA LEU A 51 5.11 -16.68 22.56
C LEU A 51 4.82 -15.55 21.57
N ASN A 52 5.46 -14.39 21.70
CA ASN A 52 5.30 -13.27 20.77
C ASN A 52 5.72 -13.65 19.33
N ALA A 53 6.80 -14.41 19.17
CA ALA A 53 7.24 -14.90 17.86
C ALA A 53 6.26 -15.93 17.28
N ALA A 54 5.69 -16.81 18.10
CA ALA A 54 4.67 -17.78 17.68
C ALA A 54 3.36 -17.08 17.31
N MET A 55 2.92 -16.08 18.09
CA MET A 55 1.77 -15.24 17.77
C MET A 55 1.97 -14.46 16.48
N ALA A 56 3.15 -13.89 16.25
CA ALA A 56 3.46 -13.21 14.99
C ALA A 56 3.34 -14.17 13.78
N ARG A 57 3.83 -15.41 13.90
CA ARG A 57 3.69 -16.43 12.85
C ARG A 57 2.23 -16.90 12.66
N ALA A 58 1.50 -17.09 13.75
CA ALA A 58 0.10 -17.49 13.72
C ALA A 58 -0.78 -16.40 13.10
N VAL A 59 -0.57 -15.13 13.46
CA VAL A 59 -1.23 -13.98 12.85
C VAL A 59 -0.89 -13.88 11.37
N GLU A 60 0.37 -14.06 11.00
CA GLU A 60 0.78 -14.04 9.61
C GLU A 60 0.12 -15.15 8.79
N ARG A 61 0.08 -16.38 9.32
CA ARG A 61 -0.61 -17.50 8.67
C ARG A 61 -2.11 -17.26 8.55
N HIS A 62 -2.75 -16.76 9.61
CA HIS A 62 -4.16 -16.40 9.59
C HIS A 62 -4.47 -15.29 8.56
N ASN A 63 -3.61 -14.27 8.47
CA ASN A 63 -3.74 -13.22 7.47
C ASN A 63 -3.53 -13.74 6.04
N MET A 64 -2.63 -14.71 5.83
CA MET A 64 -2.46 -15.40 4.54
C MET A 64 -3.70 -16.22 4.18
N GLU A 65 -4.30 -16.93 5.15
CA GLU A 65 -5.54 -17.68 4.96
C GLU A 65 -6.70 -16.75 4.56
N LEU A 66 -6.83 -15.60 5.23
CA LEU A 66 -7.81 -14.55 4.91
C LEU A 66 -7.53 -13.84 3.58
N SER A 67 -6.30 -13.89 3.06
CA SER A 67 -5.91 -13.24 1.80
C SER A 67 -5.90 -14.21 0.61
N THR A 68 -6.15 -15.50 0.85
CA THR A 68 -6.16 -16.55 -0.18
C THR A 68 -7.59 -17.08 -0.40
N PRO A 69 -8.47 -16.30 -1.05
CA PRO A 69 -9.85 -16.72 -1.25
C PRO A 69 -9.93 -17.95 -2.17
N ILE A 70 -10.87 -18.84 -1.86
CA ILE A 70 -11.21 -20.00 -2.68
C ILE A 70 -12.65 -19.91 -3.21
N GLY A 71 -12.98 -20.71 -4.21
CA GLY A 71 -14.33 -20.82 -4.76
C GLY A 71 -14.89 -19.46 -5.19
N LYS A 72 -16.07 -19.11 -4.68
CA LYS A 72 -16.81 -17.93 -5.14
C LYS A 72 -16.13 -16.60 -4.83
N HIS A 73 -15.43 -16.49 -3.70
CA HIS A 73 -14.72 -15.27 -3.34
C HIS A 73 -13.52 -15.02 -4.26
N ARG A 74 -12.86 -16.09 -4.73
CA ARG A 74 -11.81 -16.01 -5.76
C ARG A 74 -12.37 -15.50 -7.07
N GLU A 75 -13.49 -16.07 -7.54
CA GLU A 75 -14.16 -15.62 -8.76
C GLU A 75 -14.55 -14.13 -8.68
N ASN A 76 -15.07 -13.70 -7.53
CA ASN A 76 -15.45 -12.31 -7.32
C ASN A 76 -14.22 -11.37 -7.33
N ALA A 77 -13.10 -11.78 -6.72
CA ALA A 77 -11.87 -10.99 -6.75
C ALA A 77 -11.30 -10.85 -8.18
N LEU A 78 -11.29 -11.94 -8.94
CA LEU A 78 -10.87 -11.92 -10.36
C LEU A 78 -11.78 -11.02 -11.21
N GLU A 79 -13.09 -11.05 -10.97
CA GLU A 79 -14.04 -10.20 -11.69
C GLU A 79 -13.84 -8.71 -11.37
N VAL A 80 -13.50 -8.37 -10.12
CA VAL A 80 -13.12 -7.00 -9.74
C VAL A 80 -11.89 -6.54 -10.50
N LEU A 81 -10.80 -7.33 -10.49
CA LEU A 81 -9.57 -7.02 -11.22
C LEU A 81 -9.84 -6.82 -12.72
N ARG A 82 -10.66 -7.69 -13.30
CA ARG A 82 -11.04 -7.65 -14.72
C ARG A 82 -11.82 -6.39 -15.07
N ARG A 83 -12.87 -6.06 -14.30
CA ARG A 83 -13.69 -4.85 -14.53
C ARG A 83 -12.88 -3.57 -14.36
N PHE A 84 -11.99 -3.54 -13.37
CA PHE A 84 -11.12 -2.40 -13.14
C PHE A 84 -10.17 -2.19 -14.33
N ALA A 85 -9.49 -3.24 -14.77
CA ALA A 85 -8.59 -3.18 -15.92
C ALA A 85 -9.33 -2.76 -17.21
N ASP A 86 -10.54 -3.30 -17.44
CA ASP A 86 -11.39 -2.93 -18.57
C ASP A 86 -11.79 -1.44 -18.52
N ALA A 87 -12.12 -0.90 -17.34
CA ALA A 87 -12.50 0.50 -17.16
C ALA A 87 -11.32 1.44 -17.42
N ILE A 88 -10.14 1.14 -16.86
CA ILE A 88 -8.91 1.91 -17.10
C ILE A 88 -8.53 1.91 -18.59
N ALA A 89 -8.55 0.74 -19.23
CA ALA A 89 -8.25 0.65 -20.67
C ALA A 89 -9.28 1.37 -21.54
N GLY A 90 -10.53 1.46 -21.08
CA GLY A 90 -11.61 2.22 -21.72
C GLY A 90 -11.57 3.72 -21.46
N GLY A 91 -10.69 4.20 -20.57
CA GLY A 91 -10.63 5.60 -20.14
C GLY A 91 -11.76 6.03 -19.20
N ASP A 92 -12.49 5.08 -18.60
CA ASP A 92 -13.58 5.34 -17.66
C ASP A 92 -13.04 5.35 -16.21
N GLU A 93 -12.30 6.40 -15.89
CA GLU A 93 -11.65 6.56 -14.57
C GLU A 93 -12.68 6.64 -13.43
N ALA A 94 -13.86 7.22 -13.70
CA ALA A 94 -14.95 7.32 -12.73
C ALA A 94 -15.52 5.94 -12.38
N ALA A 95 -15.79 5.09 -13.37
CA ALA A 95 -16.24 3.72 -13.11
C ALA A 95 -15.16 2.89 -12.40
N ALA A 96 -13.88 3.11 -12.71
CA ALA A 96 -12.78 2.45 -12.01
C ALA A 96 -12.70 2.88 -10.53
N HIS A 97 -12.88 4.17 -10.25
CA HIS A 97 -12.96 4.73 -8.90
C HIS A 97 -14.14 4.14 -8.11
N ASP A 98 -15.35 4.23 -8.65
CA ASP A 98 -16.56 3.71 -8.00
C ASP A 98 -16.46 2.21 -7.70
N LEU A 99 -15.84 1.45 -8.60
CA LEU A 99 -15.60 0.03 -8.41
C LEU A 99 -14.63 -0.23 -7.25
N ALA A 100 -13.52 0.51 -7.16
CA ALA A 100 -12.53 0.36 -6.10
C ALA A 100 -13.11 0.71 -4.72
N GLU A 101 -13.86 1.81 -4.65
CA GLU A 101 -14.51 2.30 -3.42
C GLU A 101 -15.63 1.38 -2.91
N ALA A 102 -16.27 0.63 -3.81
CA ALA A 102 -17.32 -0.32 -3.44
C ALA A 102 -16.80 -1.62 -2.80
N ILE A 103 -15.48 -1.85 -2.75
CA ILE A 103 -14.89 -3.07 -2.20
C ILE A 103 -14.90 -2.99 -0.66
N PRO A 104 -15.64 -3.88 0.03
CA PRO A 104 -15.74 -3.84 1.48
C PRO A 104 -14.47 -4.37 2.15
N ILE A 105 -14.21 -3.90 3.38
CA ILE A 105 -13.10 -4.40 4.20
C ILE A 105 -13.25 -5.90 4.47
N ASN A 106 -14.46 -6.35 4.79
CA ASN A 106 -14.80 -7.77 5.02
C ASN A 106 -15.63 -8.30 3.85
N GLU A 107 -15.52 -9.59 3.57
CA GLU A 107 -16.24 -10.20 2.47
C GLU A 107 -17.75 -10.20 2.68
N THR A 108 -18.47 -10.16 1.56
CA THR A 108 -19.91 -10.42 1.54
C THR A 108 -20.18 -11.64 0.68
N LYS A 109 -21.44 -12.11 0.67
CA LYS A 109 -21.85 -13.23 -0.20
C LYS A 109 -21.56 -13.00 -1.68
N THR A 110 -21.44 -11.73 -2.11
CA THR A 110 -21.38 -11.34 -3.53
C THR A 110 -20.17 -10.48 -3.88
N ILE A 111 -19.42 -9.97 -2.91
CA ILE A 111 -18.28 -9.07 -3.12
C ILE A 111 -17.09 -9.59 -2.32
N ALA A 112 -15.92 -9.64 -2.96
CA ALA A 112 -14.67 -9.98 -2.32
C ALA A 112 -14.23 -8.88 -1.35
N ALA A 113 -13.55 -9.26 -0.27
CA ALA A 113 -12.92 -8.31 0.66
C ALA A 113 -11.74 -7.59 -0.01
N ILE A 114 -11.30 -6.47 0.56
CA ILE A 114 -10.05 -5.80 0.20
C ILE A 114 -8.87 -6.80 0.23
N SER A 115 -8.74 -7.58 1.31
CA SER A 115 -7.68 -8.59 1.46
C SER A 115 -7.67 -9.63 0.34
N HIS A 116 -8.86 -10.09 -0.06
CA HIS A 116 -9.03 -11.05 -1.17
C HIS A 116 -8.52 -10.48 -2.50
N VAL A 117 -8.84 -9.23 -2.80
CA VAL A 117 -8.42 -8.59 -4.07
C VAL A 117 -6.92 -8.34 -4.06
N ILE A 118 -6.36 -7.88 -2.94
CA ILE A 118 -4.92 -7.68 -2.77
C ILE A 118 -4.17 -9.01 -2.95
N GLY A 119 -4.55 -10.06 -2.21
CA GLY A 119 -3.87 -11.36 -2.26
C GLY A 119 -3.96 -12.02 -3.63
N ILE A 120 -5.13 -11.99 -4.28
CA ILE A 120 -5.27 -12.52 -5.65
C ILE A 120 -4.47 -11.71 -6.67
N GLY A 121 -4.52 -10.38 -6.61
CA GLY A 121 -3.82 -9.53 -7.57
C GLY A 121 -2.29 -9.63 -7.44
N THR A 122 -1.76 -9.65 -6.22
CA THR A 122 -0.33 -9.86 -5.97
C THR A 122 0.14 -11.24 -6.41
N GLY A 123 -0.59 -12.30 -6.08
CA GLY A 123 -0.28 -13.66 -6.53
C GLY A 123 -0.29 -13.82 -8.05
N LEU A 124 -1.25 -13.19 -8.75
CA LEU A 124 -1.28 -13.17 -10.22
C LEU A 124 -0.08 -12.46 -10.82
N LEU A 125 0.30 -11.30 -10.27
CA LEU A 125 1.48 -10.57 -10.74
C LEU A 125 2.74 -11.42 -10.54
N GLN A 126 2.91 -12.09 -9.41
CA GLN A 126 4.03 -13.01 -9.21
C GLN A 126 4.03 -14.14 -10.25
N GLU A 127 2.88 -14.77 -10.49
CA GLU A 127 2.72 -15.84 -11.50
C GLU A 127 3.10 -15.34 -12.91
N TRP A 128 2.61 -14.17 -13.31
CA TRP A 128 2.87 -13.61 -14.63
C TRP A 128 4.33 -13.18 -14.81
N PHE A 129 4.93 -12.53 -13.80
CA PHE A 129 6.34 -12.11 -13.88
C PHE A 129 7.32 -13.28 -13.82
N ALA A 130 6.91 -14.42 -13.24
CA ALA A 130 7.67 -15.67 -13.29
C ALA A 130 7.49 -16.44 -14.63
N ASP A 131 6.46 -16.13 -15.42
CA ASP A 131 6.23 -16.75 -16.73
C ASP A 131 7.22 -16.21 -17.76
N ALA A 132 8.13 -17.07 -18.21
CA ALA A 132 9.15 -16.74 -19.20
C ALA A 132 8.56 -16.25 -20.54
N ASP A 133 7.34 -16.67 -20.89
CA ASP A 133 6.66 -16.24 -22.11
C ASP A 133 6.12 -14.80 -21.98
N LEU A 134 5.76 -14.37 -20.75
CA LEU A 134 5.22 -13.03 -20.49
C LEU A 134 6.30 -12.03 -20.07
N ALA A 135 7.45 -12.50 -19.56
CA ALA A 135 8.54 -11.66 -19.05
C ALA A 135 8.96 -10.52 -20.00
N PRO A 136 9.11 -10.72 -21.33
CA PRO A 136 9.46 -9.62 -22.23
C PRO A 136 8.41 -8.51 -22.29
N ALA A 137 7.12 -8.87 -22.25
CA ALA A 137 6.03 -7.89 -22.22
C ALA A 137 6.00 -7.17 -20.86
N LEU A 138 6.11 -7.92 -19.76
CA LEU A 138 6.02 -7.37 -18.40
C LEU A 138 7.21 -6.48 -18.01
N ALA A 139 8.34 -6.58 -18.71
CA ALA A 139 9.44 -5.64 -18.58
C ALA A 139 9.04 -4.19 -18.90
N THR A 140 8.03 -3.99 -19.76
CA THR A 140 7.51 -2.66 -20.11
C THR A 140 6.31 -2.23 -19.28
N ALA A 141 5.77 -3.11 -18.43
CA ALA A 141 4.60 -2.81 -17.60
C ALA A 141 4.83 -1.57 -16.71
N TYR A 142 3.83 -0.71 -16.62
CA TYR A 142 3.85 0.47 -15.76
C TYR A 142 2.48 0.68 -15.15
N ALA A 143 2.44 1.27 -13.95
CA ALA A 143 1.19 1.71 -13.34
C ALA A 143 0.52 2.77 -14.24
N PRO A 144 -0.69 2.51 -14.77
CA PRO A 144 -1.41 3.44 -15.62
C PRO A 144 -1.53 4.81 -14.97
N LYS A 145 -1.46 5.87 -15.78
CA LYS A 145 -1.70 7.24 -15.30
C LYS A 145 -3.21 7.44 -15.19
N VAL A 146 -3.70 7.60 -13.97
CA VAL A 146 -5.12 7.80 -13.65
C VAL A 146 -5.18 8.91 -12.61
N TYR A 147 -6.04 9.91 -12.80
CA TYR A 147 -6.06 11.09 -11.93
C TYR A 147 -6.69 10.81 -10.56
N VAL A 148 -7.43 9.73 -10.43
CA VAL A 148 -8.15 9.37 -9.19
C VAL A 148 -7.38 8.43 -8.27
N PHE A 149 -6.22 7.91 -8.67
CA PHE A 149 -5.45 6.94 -7.88
C PHE A 149 -3.96 7.29 -7.76
N PRO A 150 -3.40 7.35 -6.54
CA PRO A 150 -1.95 7.41 -6.35
C PRO A 150 -1.25 6.19 -6.93
N ARG A 151 -0.12 6.40 -7.63
CA ARG A 151 0.60 5.31 -8.33
C ARG A 151 1.74 4.70 -7.54
N SER A 152 2.05 5.23 -6.37
CA SER A 152 3.22 4.85 -5.59
C SER A 152 3.19 3.39 -5.15
N ALA A 153 2.09 2.93 -4.56
CA ALA A 153 1.91 1.53 -4.17
C ALA A 153 2.04 0.58 -5.39
N ALA A 154 1.49 0.97 -6.55
CA ALA A 154 1.60 0.19 -7.78
C ALA A 154 3.04 0.14 -8.33
N ARG A 155 3.74 1.27 -8.34
CA ARG A 155 5.14 1.37 -8.77
C ARG A 155 6.05 0.51 -7.89
N ASP A 156 5.90 0.65 -6.58
CA ASP A 156 6.73 -0.09 -5.63
C ASP A 156 6.44 -1.59 -5.68
N LEU A 157 5.18 -1.99 -5.87
CA LEU A 157 4.81 -3.38 -6.10
C LEU A 157 5.45 -3.96 -7.37
N LEU A 158 5.34 -3.26 -8.50
CA LEU A 158 5.92 -3.70 -9.76
C LEU A 158 7.46 -3.80 -9.69
N LEU A 159 8.13 -2.87 -9.00
CA LEU A 159 9.56 -2.93 -8.77
C LEU A 159 9.93 -4.13 -7.88
N THR A 160 9.19 -4.33 -6.79
CA THR A 160 9.42 -5.44 -5.85
C THR A 160 9.31 -6.79 -6.57
N ILE A 161 8.26 -6.99 -7.37
CA ILE A 161 8.02 -8.24 -8.09
C ILE A 161 9.08 -8.50 -9.18
N ARG A 162 9.63 -7.45 -9.81
CA ARG A 162 10.69 -7.59 -10.81
C ARG A 162 12.03 -8.01 -10.21
N ASP A 163 12.35 -7.47 -9.05
CA ASP A 163 13.68 -7.60 -8.46
C ASP A 163 13.85 -8.92 -7.69
N SER A 164 12.81 -9.74 -7.52
CA SER A 164 12.84 -10.79 -6.52
C SER A 164 12.00 -12.04 -6.77
N ASP A 165 12.51 -13.16 -6.26
CA ASP A 165 11.79 -14.41 -6.01
C ASP A 165 11.09 -14.35 -4.62
N HIS A 166 10.61 -13.16 -4.22
CA HIS A 166 10.19 -12.89 -2.83
C HIS A 166 8.91 -13.63 -2.43
N PRO A 167 8.80 -14.06 -1.15
CA PRO A 167 7.52 -14.45 -0.58
C PRO A 167 6.52 -13.29 -0.67
N ASP A 168 5.24 -13.65 -0.75
CA ASP A 168 4.06 -12.79 -0.92
C ASP A 168 4.25 -11.29 -0.54
N PRO A 169 4.24 -10.35 -1.52
CA PRO A 169 4.43 -8.93 -1.26
C PRO A 169 3.21 -8.24 -0.64
N SER A 170 2.06 -8.93 -0.53
CA SER A 170 0.80 -8.36 -0.04
C SER A 170 0.94 -7.77 1.37
N HIS A 171 1.56 -8.51 2.29
CA HIS A 171 1.74 -8.08 3.67
C HIS A 171 2.59 -6.81 3.75
N ALA A 172 3.76 -6.81 3.11
CA ALA A 172 4.66 -5.66 3.10
C ALA A 172 4.01 -4.42 2.49
N LEU A 173 3.19 -4.60 1.46
CA LEU A 173 2.43 -3.52 0.82
C LEU A 173 1.36 -2.96 1.77
N ILE A 174 0.58 -3.82 2.43
CA ILE A 174 -0.46 -3.41 3.38
C ILE A 174 0.17 -2.67 4.58
N VAL A 175 1.27 -3.17 5.13
CA VAL A 175 1.97 -2.51 6.25
C VAL A 175 2.45 -1.12 5.86
N ARG A 176 2.91 -0.94 4.62
CA ARG A 176 3.51 0.32 4.18
C ARG A 176 2.49 1.38 3.75
N TYR A 177 1.41 0.98 3.08
CA TYR A 177 0.45 1.91 2.47
C TYR A 177 -0.93 1.89 3.14
N GLY A 178 -1.19 0.92 4.02
CA GLY A 178 -2.54 0.62 4.50
C GLY A 178 -3.38 -0.12 3.44
N GLY A 179 -4.43 -0.82 3.90
CA GLY A 179 -5.20 -1.73 3.05
C GLY A 179 -5.83 -1.07 1.82
N LYS A 180 -6.34 0.16 1.93
CA LYS A 180 -7.02 0.84 0.82
C LYS A 180 -6.06 1.32 -0.27
N ALA A 181 -4.96 1.96 0.11
CA ALA A 181 -3.95 2.38 -0.88
C ALA A 181 -3.19 1.17 -1.46
N ALA A 182 -2.98 0.11 -0.67
CA ALA A 182 -2.45 -1.16 -1.18
C ALA A 182 -3.39 -1.78 -2.23
N LEU A 183 -4.71 -1.78 -2.01
CA LEU A 183 -5.70 -2.21 -3.00
C LEU A 183 -5.59 -1.39 -4.30
N HIS A 184 -5.59 -0.06 -4.22
CA HIS A 184 -5.43 0.79 -5.40
C HIS A 184 -4.13 0.48 -6.14
N GLY A 185 -3.04 0.28 -5.41
CA GLY A 185 -1.75 -0.14 -5.93
C GLY A 185 -1.82 -1.45 -6.72
N VAL A 186 -2.45 -2.48 -6.15
CA VAL A 186 -2.64 -3.78 -6.80
C VAL A 186 -3.51 -3.67 -8.04
N LEU A 187 -4.63 -2.95 -7.97
CA LEU A 187 -5.56 -2.75 -9.10
C LEU A 187 -4.84 -2.08 -10.28
N LEU A 188 -4.08 -1.01 -10.03
CA LEU A 188 -3.30 -0.32 -11.04
C LEU A 188 -2.15 -1.19 -11.59
N ALA A 189 -1.45 -1.93 -10.73
CA ALA A 189 -0.36 -2.80 -11.17
C ALA A 189 -0.86 -3.93 -12.09
N VAL A 190 -1.99 -4.56 -11.74
CA VAL A 190 -2.65 -5.58 -12.59
C VAL A 190 -3.11 -4.98 -13.91
N ALA A 191 -3.76 -3.80 -13.89
CA ALA A 191 -4.18 -3.13 -15.12
C ALA A 191 -2.98 -2.79 -16.03
N GLY A 192 -1.88 -2.29 -15.46
CA GLY A 192 -0.65 -2.00 -16.18
C GLY A 192 0.03 -3.23 -16.78
N ALA A 193 0.04 -4.35 -16.06
CA ALA A 193 0.55 -5.63 -16.56
C ALA A 193 -0.29 -6.16 -17.72
N LEU A 194 -1.62 -6.10 -17.61
CA LEU A 194 -2.54 -6.51 -18.67
C LEU A 194 -2.40 -5.63 -19.92
N GLN A 195 -2.20 -4.32 -19.76
CA GLN A 195 -1.92 -3.42 -20.88
C GLN A 195 -0.63 -3.81 -21.60
N ALA A 196 0.46 -4.04 -20.86
CA ALA A 196 1.73 -4.45 -21.44
C ALA A 196 1.64 -5.79 -22.20
N ILE A 197 0.92 -6.77 -21.65
CA ILE A 197 0.70 -8.06 -22.33
C ILE A 197 -0.14 -7.87 -23.60
N ALA A 198 -1.24 -7.12 -23.51
CA ALA A 198 -2.12 -6.84 -24.65
C ALA A 198 -1.36 -6.13 -25.78
N ASP A 199 -0.54 -5.13 -25.45
CA ASP A 199 0.26 -4.38 -26.40
C ASP A 199 1.30 -5.27 -27.10
N ALA A 200 1.95 -6.18 -26.35
CA ALA A 200 2.92 -7.11 -26.90
C ALA A 200 2.28 -8.16 -27.82
N GLU A 201 1.07 -8.62 -27.51
CA GLU A 201 0.32 -9.60 -28.30
C GLU A 201 -0.49 -8.97 -29.45
N GLY A 202 -0.60 -7.64 -29.50
CA GLY A 202 -1.45 -6.93 -30.46
C GLY A 202 -2.94 -7.18 -30.23
N SER A 203 -3.35 -7.46 -28.99
CA SER A 203 -4.74 -7.72 -28.59
C SER A 203 -5.30 -6.55 -27.75
N SER A 204 -6.57 -6.63 -27.37
CA SER A 204 -7.15 -5.65 -26.43
C SER A 204 -6.96 -6.08 -24.98
N VAL A 205 -6.89 -5.12 -24.04
CA VAL A 205 -6.89 -5.40 -22.59
C VAL A 205 -8.10 -6.23 -22.20
N LYS A 206 -9.27 -5.98 -22.81
CA LYS A 206 -10.50 -6.72 -22.56
C LYS A 206 -10.41 -8.20 -22.96
N GLU A 207 -9.73 -8.50 -24.07
CA GLU A 207 -9.48 -9.88 -24.49
C GLU A 207 -8.46 -10.56 -23.60
N THR A 208 -7.37 -9.86 -23.28
CA THR A 208 -6.28 -10.33 -22.41
C THR A 208 -6.77 -10.60 -20.99
N SER A 209 -7.53 -9.66 -20.40
CA SER A 209 -8.11 -9.78 -19.06
C SER A 209 -9.08 -10.96 -19.01
N ARG A 210 -9.88 -11.18 -20.06
CA ARG A 210 -10.77 -12.35 -20.15
C ARG A 210 -10.00 -13.66 -20.27
N ALA A 211 -8.87 -13.69 -20.96
CA ALA A 211 -8.06 -14.90 -21.10
C ALA A 211 -7.32 -15.26 -19.80
N LEU A 212 -6.73 -14.27 -19.14
CA LEU A 212 -5.87 -14.48 -17.97
C LEU A 212 -6.62 -14.50 -16.63
N LEU A 213 -7.79 -13.84 -16.53
CA LEU A 213 -8.58 -13.75 -15.30
C LEU A 213 -9.86 -14.59 -15.32
N ALA A 214 -10.09 -15.42 -16.34
CA ALA A 214 -11.27 -16.26 -16.40
C ALA A 214 -11.31 -17.28 -15.24
N PRO A 215 -12.51 -17.57 -14.70
CA PRO A 215 -12.69 -18.72 -13.80
C PRO A 215 -12.23 -20.01 -14.47
N GLY A 216 -11.20 -20.65 -13.91
CA GLY A 216 -10.64 -21.90 -14.46
C GLY A 216 -9.61 -21.69 -15.58
N ALA A 217 -9.11 -20.48 -15.80
CA ALA A 217 -7.89 -20.30 -16.59
C ALA A 217 -6.78 -21.21 -16.03
N PRO A 218 -6.07 -21.98 -16.89
CA PRO A 218 -5.01 -22.84 -16.41
C PRO A 218 -3.98 -21.97 -15.70
N GLN A 219 -3.76 -22.23 -14.40
CA GLN A 219 -2.65 -21.63 -13.67
C GLN A 219 -1.39 -21.91 -14.48
N ARG A 220 -0.77 -20.85 -15.00
CA ARG A 220 0.49 -20.94 -15.71
C ARG A 220 1.50 -21.28 -14.63
N ARG A 221 2.05 -22.50 -14.72
CA ARG A 221 2.82 -23.11 -13.64
C ARG A 221 3.91 -22.15 -13.18
N SER A 222 3.74 -21.63 -11.96
CA SER A 222 4.87 -21.21 -11.12
C SER A 222 5.82 -22.40 -11.04
N VAL A 223 7.09 -22.19 -11.43
CA VAL A 223 8.13 -23.17 -11.22
C VAL A 223 8.19 -23.40 -9.71
N ALA A 224 7.98 -24.65 -9.29
CA ALA A 224 7.87 -25.02 -7.88
C ALA A 224 8.96 -24.34 -7.04
N SER A 225 8.56 -23.75 -5.92
CA SER A 225 9.48 -23.21 -4.92
C SER A 225 10.60 -24.22 -4.66
N PRO A 226 11.89 -23.83 -4.77
CA PRO A 226 12.96 -24.74 -4.44
C PRO A 226 12.88 -25.07 -2.93
N PRO A 227 13.25 -26.30 -2.52
CA PRO A 227 13.23 -26.68 -1.12
C PRO A 227 14.09 -25.71 -0.30
N PRO A 228 13.72 -25.42 0.97
CA PRO A 228 14.43 -24.44 1.78
C PRO A 228 15.91 -24.82 1.85
N ALA A 229 16.76 -23.90 1.37
CA ALA A 229 18.20 -24.08 1.46
C ALA A 229 18.63 -24.22 2.93
N PRO A 230 19.60 -25.09 3.25
CA PRO A 230 20.06 -25.27 4.61
C PRO A 230 20.69 -23.97 5.10
N ARG A 231 20.07 -23.36 6.11
CA ARG A 231 20.60 -22.18 6.81
C ARG A 231 21.92 -22.57 7.47
N MET A 232 23.04 -22.14 6.89
CA MET A 232 24.31 -22.17 7.60
C MET A 232 24.22 -21.26 8.82
N SER A 233 24.33 -21.89 9.98
CA SER A 233 24.52 -21.23 11.26
C SER A 233 25.87 -20.50 11.25
N VAL A 234 25.83 -19.19 11.46
CA VAL A 234 26.98 -18.42 11.90
C VAL A 234 26.71 -18.01 13.34
N PHE A 235 27.05 -18.90 14.27
CA PHE A 235 27.25 -18.50 15.66
C PHE A 235 28.53 -17.68 15.76
N GLY A 236 28.41 -16.45 16.28
CA GLY A 236 29.57 -15.61 16.56
C GLY A 236 29.24 -14.25 17.15
N VAL A 237 29.15 -14.22 18.49
CA VAL A 237 29.28 -13.06 19.39
C VAL A 237 27.99 -12.34 19.83
N ILE A 238 27.76 -12.48 21.13
CA ILE A 238 26.78 -11.85 22.01
C ILE A 238 26.95 -10.31 22.00
N GLY A 239 25.84 -9.60 21.82
CA GLY A 239 25.77 -8.15 22.05
C GLY A 239 24.32 -7.69 22.14
N VAL A 240 23.81 -7.61 23.36
CA VAL A 240 22.66 -6.80 23.83
C VAL A 240 21.57 -6.54 22.78
N GLU A 241 20.49 -7.31 22.87
CA GLU A 241 19.24 -7.13 22.14
C GLU A 241 18.62 -5.77 22.52
N GLN A 242 18.97 -4.73 21.76
CA GLN A 242 18.20 -3.51 21.71
C GLN A 242 16.94 -3.83 20.91
N ASN A 243 15.78 -3.40 21.41
CA ASN A 243 14.54 -3.28 20.64
C ASN A 243 14.86 -3.03 19.17
N PRO A 244 14.31 -3.80 18.21
CA PRO A 244 14.46 -3.45 16.81
C PRO A 244 14.01 -1.98 16.69
N PRO A 245 14.89 -1.09 16.18
CA PRO A 245 14.55 0.31 16.10
C PRO A 245 13.23 0.42 15.32
N PRO A 246 12.33 1.35 15.70
CA PRO A 246 11.12 1.59 14.93
C PRO A 246 11.51 1.70 13.45
N PRO A 247 10.70 1.15 12.53
CA PRO A 247 10.98 1.25 11.10
C PRO A 247 11.31 2.71 10.81
N PRO A 248 12.42 2.98 10.10
CA PRO A 248 12.85 4.34 9.93
C PRO A 248 11.70 5.12 9.28
N GLY A 249 11.25 6.17 9.95
CA GLY A 249 10.18 7.03 9.44
C GLY A 249 10.48 7.51 8.03
N PRO A 250 9.47 8.04 7.31
CA PRO A 250 9.58 8.43 5.92
C PRO A 250 10.87 9.21 5.68
N ARG A 251 11.65 8.79 4.67
CA ARG A 251 12.95 9.37 4.36
C ARG A 251 12.86 10.11 3.04
N LEU A 252 13.46 11.29 3.02
CA LEU A 252 13.67 12.02 1.77
C LEU A 252 14.64 11.24 0.87
N THR A 253 14.21 11.04 -0.37
CA THR A 253 15.04 10.51 -1.46
C THR A 253 16.14 11.51 -1.85
N LEU A 254 17.05 11.09 -2.74
CA LEU A 254 18.00 12.03 -3.33
C LEU A 254 17.30 13.07 -4.23
N GLY A 255 16.24 12.67 -4.93
CA GLY A 255 15.41 13.56 -5.74
C GLY A 255 14.75 14.65 -4.90
N ASP A 256 14.15 14.27 -3.77
CA ASP A 256 13.51 15.20 -2.84
C ASP A 256 14.49 16.26 -2.34
N ARG A 257 15.70 15.83 -1.96
CA ARG A 257 16.75 16.74 -1.46
C ARG A 257 17.25 17.68 -2.55
N ALA A 258 17.32 17.20 -3.80
CA ALA A 258 17.68 18.03 -4.94
C ALA A 258 16.59 19.08 -5.21
N ALA A 259 15.32 18.67 -5.29
CA ALA A 259 14.18 19.56 -5.49
C ALA A 259 14.09 20.65 -4.40
N ILE A 260 14.23 20.27 -3.12
CA ILE A 260 14.22 21.24 -1.99
C ILE A 260 15.40 22.22 -2.08
N ARG A 261 16.57 21.76 -2.51
CA ARG A 261 17.75 22.62 -2.67
C ARG A 261 17.54 23.60 -3.84
N ASP A 262 17.04 23.11 -4.96
CA ASP A 262 16.89 23.88 -6.19
C ASP A 262 15.79 24.94 -6.02
N PHE A 263 14.70 24.60 -5.34
CA PHE A 263 13.66 25.54 -4.89
C PHE A 263 14.22 26.64 -3.97
N ALA A 264 15.03 26.28 -2.97
CA ALA A 264 15.65 27.26 -2.08
C ALA A 264 16.61 28.19 -2.83
N ALA A 265 17.38 27.67 -3.79
CA ALA A 265 18.27 28.47 -4.62
C ALA A 265 17.51 29.43 -5.55
N TRP A 266 16.33 29.02 -6.04
CA TRP A 266 15.45 29.91 -6.79
C TRP A 266 14.89 31.04 -5.93
N LEU A 267 14.43 30.73 -4.70
CA LEU A 267 13.93 31.73 -3.77
C LEU A 267 14.98 32.78 -3.36
N GLU A 268 16.27 32.42 -3.32
CA GLU A 268 17.36 33.38 -3.08
C GLU A 268 17.44 34.47 -4.17
N GLY A 269 16.95 34.19 -5.38
CA GLY A 269 16.88 35.14 -6.50
C GLY A 269 15.57 35.93 -6.58
N ALA A 270 14.56 35.59 -5.75
CA ALA A 270 13.24 36.18 -5.83
C ALA A 270 13.17 37.57 -5.15
N PRO A 271 12.56 38.59 -5.79
CA PRO A 271 12.49 39.93 -5.23
C PRO A 271 11.60 39.96 -3.98
N GLY A 272 12.14 40.46 -2.87
CA GLY A 272 11.40 40.62 -1.61
C GLY A 272 11.52 39.45 -0.64
N VAL A 273 12.24 38.37 -0.99
CA VAL A 273 12.49 37.24 -0.10
C VAL A 273 13.75 37.49 0.75
N THR A 274 13.65 37.30 2.07
CA THR A 274 14.78 37.43 2.99
C THR A 274 15.51 36.08 3.17
N ALA A 275 16.76 36.11 3.62
CA ALA A 275 17.52 34.88 3.94
C ALA A 275 16.81 33.99 4.99
N ASP A 276 16.11 34.61 5.95
CA ASP A 276 15.28 33.91 6.93
C ASP A 276 14.03 33.29 6.27
N GLY A 277 13.45 33.99 5.30
CA GLY A 277 12.36 33.49 4.45
C GLY A 277 12.75 32.23 3.68
N VAL A 278 13.91 32.23 3.02
CA VAL A 278 14.45 31.04 2.32
C VAL A 278 14.66 29.87 3.30
N THR A 279 15.21 30.17 4.49
CA THR A 279 15.45 29.15 5.52
C THR A 279 14.14 28.53 6.02
N ASN A 280 13.10 29.33 6.20
CA ASN A 280 11.78 28.84 6.60
C ASN A 280 11.08 28.06 5.49
N ALA A 281 11.07 28.58 4.26
CA ALA A 281 10.51 27.88 3.10
C ALA A 281 11.16 26.50 2.89
N ARG A 282 12.49 26.40 3.07
CA ARG A 282 13.21 25.12 3.01
C ARG A 282 12.78 24.14 4.10
N LYS A 283 12.49 24.62 5.32
CA LYS A 283 11.98 23.78 6.41
C LYS A 283 10.56 23.31 6.12
N VAL A 284 9.69 24.21 5.66
CA VAL A 284 8.31 23.89 5.26
C VAL A 284 8.33 22.84 4.16
N MET A 285 9.06 23.05 3.06
CA MET A 285 9.15 22.05 2.00
C MET A 285 9.72 20.72 2.46
N ARG A 286 10.72 20.73 3.35
CA ARG A 286 11.23 19.48 3.94
C ARG A 286 10.13 18.72 4.67
N THR A 287 9.30 19.41 5.45
CA THR A 287 8.17 18.82 6.16
C THR A 287 7.11 18.30 5.19
N LEU A 288 6.75 19.06 4.15
CA LEU A 288 5.77 18.63 3.16
C LEU A 288 6.21 17.39 2.40
N PHE A 289 7.47 17.32 1.96
CA PHE A 289 8.00 16.11 1.33
C PHE A 289 8.05 14.92 2.28
N LEU A 290 8.39 15.12 3.55
CA LEU A 290 8.38 14.03 4.54
C LEU A 290 6.96 13.52 4.79
N GLN A 291 5.99 14.42 4.89
CA GLN A 291 4.58 14.09 5.05
C GLN A 291 4.07 13.34 3.82
N ALA A 292 4.25 13.90 2.62
CA ALA A 292 3.89 13.27 1.36
C ALA A 292 4.48 11.85 1.25
N ARG A 293 5.77 11.66 1.58
CA ARG A 293 6.39 10.33 1.58
C ARG A 293 5.81 9.38 2.63
N GLY A 294 5.40 9.91 3.78
CA GLY A 294 4.67 9.16 4.81
C GLY A 294 3.34 8.63 4.29
N ASP A 295 2.68 9.42 3.46
CA ASP A 295 1.40 9.10 2.82
C ASP A 295 1.57 8.48 1.42
N GLY A 296 2.80 8.09 1.07
CA GLY A 296 3.13 7.43 -0.18
C GLY A 296 3.09 8.33 -1.42
N LEU A 297 2.98 9.64 -1.30
CA LEU A 297 2.98 10.60 -2.41
C LEU A 297 4.41 11.08 -2.77
N ASP A 298 4.63 11.40 -4.04
CA ASP A 298 5.88 11.95 -4.57
C ASP A 298 5.70 13.38 -5.10
N LEU A 299 6.04 14.39 -4.31
CA LEU A 299 5.93 15.80 -4.73
C LEU A 299 6.90 16.19 -5.86
N THR A 300 7.80 15.31 -6.31
CA THR A 300 8.56 15.51 -7.55
C THR A 300 7.78 15.07 -8.81
N ASP A 301 6.69 14.31 -8.63
CA ASP A 301 5.75 13.94 -9.69
C ASP A 301 4.55 14.91 -9.64
N PRO A 302 4.37 15.78 -10.66
CA PRO A 302 3.26 16.75 -10.66
C PRO A 302 1.87 16.11 -10.54
N ALA A 303 1.74 14.82 -10.86
CA ALA A 303 0.51 14.07 -10.72
C ALA A 303 0.13 13.77 -9.25
N ASP A 304 1.10 13.74 -8.33
CA ASP A 304 0.85 13.43 -6.92
C ASP A 304 0.51 14.69 -6.10
N ILE A 305 0.67 15.89 -6.68
CA ILE A 305 0.45 17.18 -6.01
C ILE A 305 -1.04 17.44 -5.70
N PRO A 306 -2.00 17.21 -6.61
CA PRO A 306 -3.43 17.38 -6.28
C PRO A 306 -3.87 16.51 -5.10
N PHE A 307 -3.42 15.25 -5.05
CA PHE A 307 -3.72 14.35 -3.93
C PHE A 307 -3.12 14.83 -2.61
N PHE A 308 -1.93 15.42 -2.65
CA PHE A 308 -1.31 15.99 -1.47
C PHE A 308 -2.08 17.23 -0.98
N VAL A 309 -2.57 18.06 -1.89
CA VAL A 309 -3.41 19.23 -1.56
C VAL A 309 -4.73 18.79 -0.93
N ASP A 310 -5.42 17.81 -1.53
CA ASP A 310 -6.67 17.26 -0.98
C ASP A 310 -6.45 16.67 0.43
N MET A 311 -5.35 15.93 0.62
CA MET A 311 -4.97 15.38 1.92
C MET A 311 -4.69 16.47 2.97
N VAL A 312 -4.00 17.55 2.60
CA VAL A 312 -3.76 18.69 3.52
C VAL A 312 -5.09 19.33 3.94
N HIS A 313 -6.05 19.46 3.01
CA HIS A 313 -7.38 19.96 3.33
C HIS A 313 -8.19 19.03 4.23
N GLU A 314 -8.03 17.71 4.11
CA GLU A 314 -8.74 16.74 4.96
C GLU A 314 -8.13 16.59 6.36
N THR A 315 -6.83 16.82 6.50
CA THR A 315 -6.10 16.62 7.77
C THR A 315 -6.23 17.79 8.73
N ILE A 316 -6.63 18.97 8.23
CA ILE A 316 -6.71 20.20 9.00
C ILE A 316 -8.18 20.48 9.34
N ASP A 317 -8.49 20.68 10.63
CA ASP A 317 -9.86 20.90 11.12
C ASP A 317 -10.44 22.23 10.58
N PRO A 318 -11.53 22.21 9.78
CA PRO A 318 -12.15 23.41 9.24
C PRO A 318 -12.80 24.31 10.31
N GLY A 319 -12.84 23.89 11.58
CA GLY A 319 -13.29 24.70 12.70
C GLY A 319 -12.20 25.54 13.39
N ASP A 320 -10.92 25.35 13.06
CA ASP A 320 -9.80 26.10 13.66
C ASP A 320 -9.44 27.33 12.81
N PRO A 321 -9.62 28.57 13.29
CA PRO A 321 -9.23 29.76 12.52
C PRO A 321 -7.72 29.88 12.26
N ALA A 322 -6.86 29.10 12.94
CA ALA A 322 -5.44 29.00 12.61
C ALA A 322 -5.14 28.01 11.47
N ALA A 323 -6.11 27.17 11.08
CA ALA A 323 -6.01 26.24 9.96
C ALA A 323 -5.86 26.95 8.62
N ASP A 324 -6.68 27.98 8.38
CA ASP A 324 -6.76 28.67 7.10
C ASP A 324 -5.43 29.33 6.74
N ASP A 325 -4.78 30.00 7.70
CA ASP A 325 -3.47 30.63 7.51
C ASP A 325 -2.37 29.60 7.20
N VAL A 326 -2.46 28.40 7.80
CA VAL A 326 -1.50 27.31 7.56
C VAL A 326 -1.72 26.67 6.20
N ILE A 327 -2.98 26.45 5.82
CA ILE A 327 -3.37 25.94 4.49
C ILE A 327 -2.91 26.91 3.41
N ASP A 328 -3.19 28.20 3.54
CA ASP A 328 -2.78 29.23 2.58
C ASP A 328 -1.25 29.29 2.44
N MET A 329 -0.52 29.16 3.55
CA MET A 329 0.95 29.09 3.53
C MET A 329 1.45 27.84 2.79
N ILE A 330 0.82 26.68 3.00
CA ILE A 330 1.18 25.42 2.32
C ILE A 330 0.87 25.50 0.83
N ILE A 331 -0.32 25.97 0.46
CA ILE A 331 -0.75 26.13 -0.93
C ILE A 331 0.14 27.14 -1.65
N SER A 332 0.42 28.29 -1.05
CA SER A 332 1.34 29.28 -1.64
C SER A 332 2.75 28.72 -1.83
N SER A 333 3.25 27.92 -0.88
CA SER A 333 4.57 27.29 -1.00
C SER A 333 4.61 26.22 -2.09
N LEU A 334 3.52 25.47 -2.27
CA LEU A 334 3.38 24.49 -3.34
C LEU A 334 3.20 25.15 -4.71
N ASP A 335 2.48 26.27 -4.77
CA ASP A 335 2.32 27.07 -5.99
C ASP A 335 3.67 27.64 -6.45
N ASP A 336 4.44 28.24 -5.55
CA ASP A 336 5.81 28.69 -5.85
C ASP A 336 6.70 27.53 -6.28
N TYR A 337 6.56 26.36 -5.64
CA TYR A 337 7.29 25.14 -6.01
C TYR A 337 6.86 24.56 -7.38
N LEU A 338 5.64 24.80 -7.83
CA LEU A 338 5.19 24.38 -9.16
C LEU A 338 5.69 25.30 -10.29
N HIS A 339 6.04 26.55 -9.94
CA HIS A 339 6.35 27.60 -10.90
C HIS A 339 7.83 28.01 -10.94
N PHE A 340 8.71 27.41 -10.12
CA PHE A 340 10.16 27.65 -10.17
C PHE A 340 10.89 26.88 -11.28
#